data_AF-A0A962M4Y1-F1
#
_entry.id   AF-A0A962M4Y1-F1
#
_cell.length_a   1.000
_cell.length_b   1.000
_cell.length_c   1.000
_cell.angle_alpha   90.00
_cell.angle_beta   90.00
_cell.angle_gamma   90.00
#
_symmetry.space_group_name_H-M   'P 1'
#
loop_
_entity.id
_entity.type
_entity.pdbx_description
1 polymer ?
#
loop_
_entity_poly.entity_id
_entity_poly.type
_entity_poly.pdbx_seq_one_letter_code
_entity_poly.pdbx_strand_id
1 'polypeptide(L)'
;MKLALPLTLVALCTGCGYLFGDEGVFRDKSNDYKKSREVAALRVPEGESGAALGEMYPIPPVTDNILLAGKFEVPQPAPLDTGSEDEQVKIQTLGEESWALVNSAPGQLWPQVRAFLSVSQIPLARV
;
A
#
# COMPACT_ATOMS: atom_id res chain seq x y z
N MET A 1 -16.39 -32.36 42.88
CA MET A 1 -15.34 -32.74 41.90
C MET A 1 -15.87 -33.12 40.50
N LYS A 2 -17.14 -33.53 40.32
CA LYS A 2 -17.67 -33.92 38.99
C LYS A 2 -17.91 -32.77 37.99
N LEU A 3 -17.97 -31.52 38.47
CA LEU A 3 -18.18 -30.31 37.66
C LEU A 3 -16.87 -29.59 37.27
N ALA A 4 -15.71 -30.01 37.81
CA ALA A 4 -14.43 -29.37 37.50
C ALA A 4 -13.95 -29.70 36.07
N LEU A 5 -14.13 -30.96 35.65
CA LEU A 5 -13.72 -31.44 34.32
C LEU A 5 -14.41 -30.69 33.15
N PRO A 6 -15.75 -30.49 33.13
CA PRO A 6 -16.38 -29.75 32.04
C PRO A 6 -16.01 -28.26 32.04
N LEU A 7 -15.77 -27.66 33.21
CA LEU A 7 -15.40 -26.24 33.31
C LEU A 7 -14.01 -25.97 32.73
N THR A 8 -13.04 -26.85 32.99
CA THR A 8 -11.69 -26.74 32.43
C THR A 8 -11.68 -26.92 30.90
N LEU A 9 -12.56 -27.78 30.38
CA LEU A 9 -12.66 -28.02 28.94
C LEU A 9 -13.22 -26.80 28.18
N VAL A 10 -14.21 -26.11 28.76
CA VAL A 10 -14.78 -24.88 28.17
C VAL A 10 -13.75 -23.74 28.14
N ALA A 11 -12.93 -23.61 29.17
CA ALA A 11 -11.87 -22.61 29.23
C ALA A 11 -10.75 -22.83 28.19
N LEU A 12 -10.53 -24.08 27.76
CA LEU A 12 -9.56 -24.42 26.71
C LEU A 12 -10.12 -24.22 25.28
N CYS A 13 -11.45 -24.15 25.14
CA CYS A 13 -12.12 -23.90 23.86
C CYS A 13 -12.35 -22.40 23.56
N THR A 14 -12.17 -21.51 24.53
CA THR A 14 -12.13 -20.07 24.26
C THR A 14 -10.79 -19.73 23.60
N GLY A 15 -10.76 -19.72 22.27
CA GLY A 15 -9.55 -19.39 21.50
C GLY A 15 -9.00 -17.98 21.81
N CYS A 16 -7.83 -17.66 21.27
CA CYS A 16 -7.16 -16.36 21.47
C CYS A 16 -7.89 -15.15 20.82
N GLY A 17 -9.12 -15.31 20.33
CA GLY A 17 -9.90 -14.25 19.70
C GLY A 17 -10.18 -13.06 20.62
N TYR A 18 -10.20 -13.28 21.95
CA TYR A 18 -10.32 -12.21 22.94
C TYR A 18 -9.06 -11.31 23.03
N LEU A 19 -7.89 -11.81 22.64
CA LEU A 19 -6.65 -11.04 22.69
C LEU A 19 -6.47 -10.15 21.45
N PHE A 20 -6.80 -10.65 20.25
CA PHE A 20 -6.43 -10.02 18.97
C PHE A 20 -7.62 -9.67 18.06
N GLY A 21 -8.86 -9.73 18.55
CA GLY A 21 -10.04 -9.30 17.80
C GLY A 21 -10.21 -7.77 17.75
N ASP A 22 -11.13 -7.30 16.91
CA ASP A 22 -11.48 -5.87 16.78
C ASP A 22 -11.91 -5.21 18.10
N GLU A 23 -12.46 -5.99 19.05
CA GLU A 23 -12.85 -5.55 20.40
C GLU A 23 -11.98 -6.22 21.49
N GLY A 24 -10.84 -6.79 21.10
CA GLY A 24 -9.93 -7.49 22.00
C GLY A 24 -9.03 -6.56 22.80
N VAL A 25 -8.28 -7.13 23.75
CA VAL A 25 -7.31 -6.39 24.58
C VAL A 25 -6.25 -5.68 23.73
N PHE A 26 -5.82 -6.31 22.63
CA PHE A 26 -4.92 -5.75 21.62
C PHE A 26 -5.66 -5.50 20.30
N ARG A 27 -6.68 -4.63 20.35
CA ARG A 27 -7.41 -4.13 19.19
C ARG A 27 -6.51 -3.36 18.21
N ASP A 28 -6.78 -3.50 16.92
CA ASP A 28 -6.22 -2.64 15.88
C ASP A 28 -6.72 -1.18 16.03
N LYS A 29 -5.77 -0.25 16.21
CA LYS A 29 -6.02 1.19 16.32
C LYS A 29 -5.83 1.95 15.00
N SER A 30 -5.55 1.23 13.91
CA SER A 30 -5.29 1.80 12.58
C SER A 30 -6.34 2.82 12.15
N ASN A 31 -7.61 2.63 12.51
CA ASN A 31 -8.72 3.50 12.11
C ASN A 31 -9.18 4.50 13.19
N ASP A 32 -8.51 4.57 14.35
CA ASP A 32 -8.93 5.45 15.44
C ASP A 32 -8.80 6.94 15.09
N TYR A 33 -7.87 7.30 14.21
CA TYR A 33 -7.71 8.67 13.74
C TYR A 33 -8.96 9.21 13.04
N LYS A 34 -9.77 8.35 12.41
CA LYS A 34 -11.03 8.73 11.75
C LYS A 34 -12.11 9.19 12.74
N LYS A 35 -11.99 8.82 14.01
CA LYS A 35 -12.90 9.22 15.10
C LYS A 35 -12.41 10.47 15.84
N SER A 36 -11.28 11.05 15.43
CA SER A 36 -10.75 12.25 16.06
C SER A 36 -11.72 13.42 15.87
N ARG A 37 -11.83 14.25 16.91
CA ARG A 37 -12.69 15.44 16.89
C ARG A 37 -11.92 16.59 16.26
N GLU A 38 -12.55 17.25 15.30
CA GLU A 38 -12.08 18.54 14.79
C GLU A 38 -12.28 19.64 15.85
N VAL A 39 -11.22 20.37 16.16
CA VAL A 39 -11.25 21.49 17.11
C VAL A 39 -11.02 22.79 16.35
N ALA A 40 -11.80 23.82 16.68
CA ALA A 40 -11.62 25.14 16.08
C ALA A 40 -10.26 25.74 16.49
N ALA A 41 -9.69 26.54 15.58
CA ALA A 41 -8.47 27.27 15.85
C ALA A 41 -8.59 28.17 17.10
N LEU A 42 -7.49 28.31 17.83
CA LEU A 42 -7.41 29.15 19.02
C LEU A 42 -7.66 30.63 18.63
N ARG A 43 -8.59 31.30 19.32
CA ARG A 43 -8.84 32.73 19.13
C ARG A 43 -8.07 33.54 20.16
N VAL A 44 -7.30 34.51 19.68
CA VAL A 44 -6.57 35.46 20.53
C VAL A 44 -7.53 36.60 20.94
N PRO A 45 -7.60 36.95 22.23
CA PRO A 45 -8.42 38.07 22.70
C PRO A 45 -7.92 39.42 22.19
N GLU A 46 -8.79 40.43 22.20
CA GLU A 46 -8.47 41.77 21.72
C GLU A 46 -7.35 42.41 22.57
N GLY A 47 -6.33 42.97 21.91
CA GLY A 47 -5.20 43.65 22.56
C GLY A 47 -3.93 42.82 22.70
N GLU A 48 -3.94 41.52 22.38
CA GLU A 48 -2.76 40.66 22.37
C GLU A 48 -2.31 40.29 20.94
N SER A 49 -1.00 40.16 20.73
CA SER A 49 -0.43 39.83 19.42
C SER A 49 -0.44 38.31 19.17
N GLY A 50 -1.25 37.87 18.20
CA GLY A 50 -1.30 36.47 17.75
C GLY A 50 -0.15 36.03 16.83
N ALA A 51 0.83 36.91 16.55
CA ALA A 51 1.90 36.63 15.59
C ALA A 51 2.77 35.42 15.96
N ALA A 52 2.86 35.07 17.25
CA ALA A 52 3.60 33.91 17.73
C ALA A 52 2.79 32.59 17.68
N LEU A 53 1.49 32.64 17.40
CA LEU A 53 0.57 31.49 17.44
C LEU A 53 0.30 30.86 16.06
N GLY A 54 1.23 31.03 15.11
CA GLY A 54 1.11 30.41 13.79
C GLY A 54 1.08 28.88 13.85
N GLU A 55 0.36 28.25 12.93
CA GLU A 55 0.34 26.79 12.80
C GLU A 55 1.72 26.28 12.36
N MET A 56 2.42 25.57 13.26
CA MET A 56 3.72 24.95 12.93
C MET A 56 3.58 23.80 11.91
N TYR A 57 2.40 23.18 11.85
CA TYR A 57 2.09 22.06 10.96
C TYR A 57 0.78 22.32 10.20
N PRO A 58 0.79 23.19 9.18
CA PRO A 58 -0.41 23.48 8.41
C PRO A 58 -0.84 22.26 7.60
N ILE A 59 -2.13 21.93 7.64
CA ILE A 59 -2.72 20.86 6.82
C ILE A 59 -3.24 21.49 5.53
N PRO A 60 -2.74 21.08 4.34
CA PRO A 60 -3.21 21.66 3.08
C PRO A 60 -4.68 21.27 2.82
N PRO A 61 -5.49 22.17 2.24
CA PRO A 61 -6.86 21.86 1.87
C PRO A 61 -6.87 20.76 0.78
N VAL A 62 -7.65 19.70 1.01
CA VAL A 62 -7.86 18.62 0.05
C VAL A 62 -9.22 18.80 -0.64
N THR A 63 -9.25 18.69 -1.97
CA THR A 63 -10.50 18.79 -2.75
C THR A 63 -11.20 17.43 -2.91
N ASP A 64 -10.44 16.33 -2.81
CA ASP A 64 -10.95 14.98 -3.07
C ASP A 64 -11.25 14.19 -1.79
N ASN A 65 -12.53 14.11 -1.43
CA ASN A 65 -13.03 13.35 -0.28
C ASN A 65 -13.22 11.83 -0.57
N ILE A 66 -12.83 11.36 -1.75
CA ILE A 66 -13.22 10.03 -2.27
C ILE A 66 -12.52 8.87 -1.54
N LEU A 67 -11.38 9.10 -0.88
CA LEU A 67 -10.58 8.03 -0.26
C LEU A 67 -10.95 7.68 1.20
N LEU A 68 -11.84 8.43 1.86
CA LEU A 68 -12.11 8.24 3.29
C LEU A 68 -13.22 7.21 3.60
N ALA A 69 -14.04 6.83 2.62
CA ALA A 69 -15.26 6.04 2.85
C ALA A 69 -15.00 4.53 3.06
N GLY A 70 -13.83 4.01 2.69
CA GLY A 70 -13.49 2.60 2.82
C GLY A 70 -12.84 2.23 4.15
N LYS A 71 -13.06 0.99 4.61
CA LYS A 71 -12.13 0.35 5.55
C LYS A 71 -10.80 0.16 4.81
N PHE A 72 -9.71 0.67 5.36
CA PHE A 72 -8.38 0.43 4.80
C PHE A 72 -8.05 -1.04 5.06
N GLU A 73 -8.13 -1.86 4.02
CA GLU A 73 -7.71 -3.26 4.08
C GLU A 73 -6.23 -3.34 3.75
N VAL A 74 -5.46 -4.00 4.63
CA VAL A 74 -4.04 -4.24 4.38
C VAL A 74 -3.93 -5.14 3.15
N PRO A 75 -3.28 -4.69 2.06
CA PRO A 75 -3.11 -5.54 0.90
C PRO A 75 -2.28 -6.76 1.28
N GLN A 76 -2.61 -7.91 0.70
CA GLN A 76 -1.84 -9.12 0.94
C GLN A 76 -0.36 -8.88 0.55
N PRO A 77 0.60 -9.36 1.36
CA PRO A 77 2.01 -9.24 1.00
C PRO A 77 2.22 -9.94 -0.34
N ALA A 78 2.94 -9.27 -1.25
CA ALA A 78 3.37 -9.91 -2.48
C ALA A 78 4.17 -11.18 -2.13
N PRO A 79 3.99 -12.29 -2.88
CA PRO A 79 4.77 -13.48 -2.66
C PRO A 79 6.26 -13.12 -2.75
N LEU A 80 7.05 -13.65 -1.82
CA LEU A 80 8.50 -13.54 -1.87
C LEU A 80 8.96 -14.35 -3.07
N ASP A 81 9.25 -13.67 -4.18
CA ASP A 81 9.85 -14.29 -5.35
C ASP A 81 11.26 -14.76 -5.00
N THR A 82 11.43 -16.07 -4.85
CA THR A 82 12.74 -16.71 -4.66
C THR A 82 13.46 -16.94 -6.00
N GLY A 83 12.93 -16.43 -7.10
CA GLY A 83 13.52 -16.50 -8.43
C GLY A 83 13.97 -15.13 -8.91
N SER A 84 15.21 -14.76 -8.62
CA SER A 84 15.94 -13.71 -9.36
C SER A 84 16.18 -14.06 -10.85
N GLU A 85 15.35 -14.94 -11.43
CA GLU A 85 15.44 -15.46 -12.80
C GLU A 85 14.37 -14.82 -13.72
N ASP A 86 13.33 -14.17 -13.17
CA ASP A 86 12.19 -13.63 -13.93
C ASP A 86 12.23 -12.11 -14.20
N GLU A 87 13.30 -11.38 -13.81
CA GLU A 87 13.52 -9.99 -14.26
C GLU A 87 14.38 -9.93 -15.55
N GLN A 88 14.09 -10.80 -16.52
CA GLN A 88 14.79 -10.77 -17.81
C GLN A 88 14.32 -9.63 -18.71
N VAL A 89 13.05 -9.20 -18.60
CA VAL A 89 12.46 -8.13 -19.42
C VAL A 89 11.51 -7.26 -18.60
N LYS A 90 11.75 -5.95 -18.56
CA LYS A 90 10.89 -4.96 -17.91
C LYS A 90 10.46 -3.88 -18.89
N ILE A 91 9.15 -3.75 -19.11
CA ILE A 91 8.58 -2.70 -19.98
C ILE A 91 8.27 -1.48 -19.12
N GLN A 92 8.76 -0.31 -19.52
CA GLN A 92 8.50 0.97 -18.87
C GLN A 92 7.85 1.92 -19.89
N THR A 93 6.90 2.72 -19.42
CA THR A 93 6.19 3.71 -20.25
C THR A 93 6.24 5.06 -19.56
N LEU A 94 6.59 6.10 -20.31
CA LEU A 94 6.60 7.49 -19.87
C LEU A 94 5.93 8.36 -20.93
N GLY A 95 4.74 8.87 -20.62
CA GLY A 95 3.93 9.60 -21.59
C GLY A 95 3.54 8.69 -22.76
N GLU A 96 3.95 9.07 -23.97
CA GLU A 96 3.73 8.30 -25.20
C GLU A 96 4.90 7.37 -25.55
N GLU A 97 6.01 7.44 -24.82
CA GLU A 97 7.19 6.64 -25.08
C GLU A 97 7.18 5.36 -24.23
N SER A 98 7.51 4.23 -24.86
CA SER A 98 7.68 2.95 -24.18
C SER A 98 8.98 2.28 -24.60
N TRP A 99 9.67 1.67 -23.63
CA TRP A 99 10.91 0.91 -23.87
C TRP A 99 10.92 -0.38 -23.05
N ALA A 100 11.64 -1.38 -23.54
CA ALA A 100 11.87 -2.64 -22.87
C ALA A 100 13.33 -2.71 -22.37
N LEU A 101 13.51 -2.89 -21.06
CA LEU A 101 14.79 -3.15 -20.43
C LEU A 101 15.00 -4.66 -20.39
N VAL A 102 16.03 -5.16 -21.09
CA VAL A 102 16.33 -6.59 -21.17
C VAL A 102 17.70 -6.87 -20.56
N ASN A 103 17.76 -7.83 -19.62
CA ASN A 103 19.01 -8.24 -18.99
C ASN A 103 19.71 -9.34 -19.81
N SER A 104 20.11 -9.02 -21.04
CA SER A 104 20.80 -9.95 -21.96
C SER A 104 21.77 -9.21 -22.86
N ALA A 105 22.84 -9.88 -23.28
CA ALA A 105 23.84 -9.28 -24.16
C ALA A 105 23.24 -8.88 -25.52
N PRO A 106 23.58 -7.69 -26.07
CA PRO A 106 23.03 -7.23 -27.35
C PRO A 106 23.27 -8.21 -28.52
N GLY A 107 24.39 -8.93 -28.50
CA GLY A 107 24.74 -9.92 -29.53
C GLY A 107 23.81 -11.14 -29.56
N GLN A 108 23.12 -11.44 -28.46
CA GLN A 108 22.12 -12.50 -28.39
C GLN A 108 20.70 -11.96 -28.67
N LEU A 109 20.41 -10.73 -28.23
CA LEU A 109 19.09 -10.12 -28.34
C LEU A 109 18.74 -9.70 -29.77
N TRP A 110 19.64 -9.00 -30.47
CA TRP A 110 19.31 -8.44 -31.79
C TRP A 110 18.94 -9.47 -32.86
N PRO A 111 19.63 -10.62 -32.97
CA PRO A 111 19.22 -11.67 -33.90
C PRO A 111 17.81 -12.20 -33.63
N GLN A 112 17.41 -12.32 -32.37
CA GLN A 112 16.07 -12.79 -31.99
C GLN A 112 14.99 -11.76 -32.35
N VAL A 113 15.23 -10.49 -32.05
CA VAL A 113 14.29 -9.41 -32.41
C VAL A 113 14.16 -9.31 -33.93
N ARG A 114 15.25 -9.41 -34.68
CA ARG A 114 15.19 -9.40 -36.15
C ARG A 114 14.41 -10.59 -36.70
N ALA A 115 14.60 -11.78 -36.14
CA ALA A 115 13.82 -12.97 -36.53
C ALA A 115 12.33 -12.77 -36.25
N PHE A 116 11.98 -12.23 -35.07
CA PHE A 116 10.60 -11.91 -34.71
C PHE A 116 9.96 -10.90 -35.68
N LEU A 117 10.66 -9.80 -36.00
CA LEU A 117 10.17 -8.79 -36.95
C LEU A 117 9.97 -9.37 -38.35
N SER A 118 10.86 -10.27 -38.78
CA SER A 118 10.72 -10.96 -40.06
C SER A 118 9.50 -11.90 -40.10
N VAL A 119 9.25 -12.66 -39.03
CA VAL A 119 8.10 -13.58 -38.93
C VAL A 119 6.78 -12.82 -38.80
N SER A 120 6.78 -11.71 -38.08
CA SER A 120 5.61 -10.82 -37.93
C SER A 120 5.36 -9.90 -39.13
N GLN A 121 6.17 -10.02 -40.19
CA GLN A 121 6.08 -9.21 -41.41
C GLN A 121 6.17 -7.69 -41.17
N ILE A 122 6.94 -7.28 -40.16
CA ILE A 122 7.18 -5.87 -39.87
C ILE A 122 8.38 -5.39 -40.70
N PRO A 123 8.20 -4.44 -41.64
CA PRO A 123 9.28 -3.98 -42.50
C PRO A 123 10.31 -3.14 -41.72
N LEU A 124 11.59 -3.43 -41.94
CA LEU A 124 12.71 -2.65 -41.38
C LEU A 124 13.05 -1.50 -42.33
N ALA A 125 12.93 -0.26 -41.86
CA ALA A 125 13.16 0.94 -42.68
C ALA A 125 14.65 1.20 -43.01
N ARG A 126 15.59 0.59 -42.28
CA ARG A 126 17.03 0.67 -42.55
C ARG A 126 17.76 -0.57 -42.04
N VAL A 127 18.65 -1.11 -42.88
CA VAL A 127 19.58 -2.21 -42.58
C VAL A 127 20.93 -1.64 -42.20
#